data_AF-A0A8T7EQS2-F1
#
_entry.id   AF-A0A8T7EQS2-F1
#
_cell.length_a   1.000
_cell.length_b   1.000
_cell.length_c   1.000
_cell.angle_alpha   90.00
_cell.angle_beta   90.00
_cell.angle_gamma   90.00
#
_symmetry.space_group_name_H-M   'P 1'
#
loop_
_entity.id
_entity.type
_entity.pdbx_description
1 polymer ?
#
loop_
_entity_poly.entity_id
_entity_poly.type
_entity_poly.pdbx_seq_one_letter_code
_entity_poly.pdbx_strand_id
1 'polypeptide(L)'
;MASRKASRQQTWYRADLHLHTPASADYQEQGVRYIDILRRADALGLDIIALTDHNTVAGYAAMLREVEQLEFLESLGRAQADELRLLAEYRRLLERLLVLPGFEFTATFGFHILGIFSPDTPIRVLEHLLLALNVPSHAMDVGSSEVGASSDVLTAYRLINEAGGLCIAAHVNSAHGVAMVGLDFGGQTRIAYTQDRNLHALEVTDLTRRDRRATSRFFDGTKAEYPRKMRCVQSSDAHRLDTVRDRSGRVTSPGIGERVTEYLLPERSFAALLALFQSADFSRSRPYQPNLKPQDYVRLAREEGPSVIQTFHESCERKNGALAAVIRDVCAFANTNGGTIYVGVSADKKKAPAGVSDPRAAMELLEREIRKAIAPEITVEMDVQGDAGQAGGAHSGAVWRGTPVCDRAQQNLRPRRR
;
A
#
# COMPACT_ATOMS: atom_id res chain seq x y z
N MET A 1 27.86 -8.72 10.84
CA MET A 1 27.55 -7.58 11.72
C MET A 1 26.54 -6.70 11.01
N ALA A 2 25.25 -6.81 11.35
CA ALA A 2 24.22 -5.98 10.73
C ALA A 2 24.29 -4.57 11.34
N SER A 3 24.65 -3.59 10.52
CA SER A 3 24.66 -2.18 10.88
C SER A 3 23.27 -1.76 11.36
N ARG A 4 23.15 -1.37 12.64
CA ARG A 4 22.00 -0.64 13.17
C ARG A 4 21.82 0.64 12.34
N LYS A 5 20.93 0.62 11.33
CA LYS A 5 20.48 1.85 10.69
C LYS A 5 19.77 2.68 11.76
N ALA A 6 20.35 3.83 12.09
CA ALA A 6 19.68 4.85 12.89
C ALA A 6 18.26 5.06 12.32
N SER A 7 17.24 5.06 13.17
CA SER A 7 15.85 5.19 12.74
C SER A 7 15.69 6.54 12.03
N ARG A 8 15.69 6.54 10.69
CA ARG A 8 15.27 7.70 9.91
C ARG A 8 13.86 8.07 10.36
N GLN A 9 13.64 9.36 10.56
CA GLN A 9 12.35 9.89 10.97
C GLN A 9 11.32 9.51 9.89
N GLN A 10 10.28 8.78 10.28
CA GLN A 10 9.22 8.36 9.37
C GLN A 10 8.37 9.58 9.00
N THR A 11 8.00 9.72 7.73
CA THR A 11 7.19 10.81 7.21
C THR A 11 5.99 10.25 6.43
N TRP A 12 4.83 10.89 6.56
CA TRP A 12 3.64 10.55 5.77
C TRP A 12 3.77 11.17 4.37
N TYR A 13 3.70 10.32 3.35
CA TYR A 13 3.70 10.72 1.94
C TYR A 13 2.35 10.41 1.31
N ARG A 14 1.80 11.36 0.55
CA ARG A 14 0.54 11.20 -0.19
C ARG A 14 0.80 10.58 -1.54
N ALA A 15 0.00 9.59 -1.89
CA ALA A 15 0.22 8.84 -3.10
C ALA A 15 -1.07 8.49 -3.86
N ASP A 16 -0.94 8.51 -5.17
CA ASP A 16 -1.94 8.07 -6.13
C ASP A 16 -1.28 7.06 -7.08
N LEU A 17 -1.53 5.77 -6.86
CA LEU A 17 -0.77 4.67 -7.47
C LEU A 17 -1.46 4.07 -8.70
N HIS A 18 -2.51 4.72 -9.21
CA HIS A 18 -3.27 4.25 -10.37
C HIS A 18 -3.71 5.45 -11.20
N LEU A 19 -2.88 5.83 -12.18
CA LEU A 19 -3.13 6.95 -13.09
C LEU A 19 -2.92 6.50 -14.53
N HIS A 20 -3.86 6.84 -15.40
CA HIS A 20 -3.70 6.69 -16.83
C HIS A 20 -3.15 7.99 -17.41
N THR A 21 -2.53 7.87 -18.57
CA THR A 21 -1.97 8.97 -19.35
C THR A 21 -2.57 8.94 -20.76
N PRO A 22 -2.29 9.94 -21.61
CA PRO A 22 -2.71 9.93 -23.02
C PRO A 22 -2.24 8.72 -23.84
N ALA A 23 -1.35 7.87 -23.31
CA ALA A 23 -0.96 6.61 -23.93
C ALA A 23 -1.95 5.46 -23.69
N SER A 24 -2.90 5.61 -22.75
CA SER A 24 -4.03 4.70 -22.56
C SER A 24 -5.15 5.04 -23.54
N ALA A 25 -5.74 4.02 -24.20
CA ALA A 25 -6.74 4.22 -25.25
C ALA A 25 -8.01 4.95 -24.78
N ASP A 26 -8.30 4.88 -23.49
CA ASP A 26 -9.47 5.42 -22.82
C ASP A 26 -9.21 6.73 -22.06
N TYR A 27 -8.03 7.33 -22.24
CA TYR A 27 -7.75 8.65 -21.68
C TYR A 27 -8.69 9.70 -22.30
N GLN A 28 -9.41 10.44 -21.45
CA GLN A 28 -10.60 11.19 -21.86
C GLN A 28 -10.29 12.59 -22.38
N GLU A 29 -9.12 13.14 -22.04
CA GLU A 29 -8.76 14.53 -22.36
C GLU A 29 -7.70 14.58 -23.48
N GLN A 30 -8.03 15.30 -24.56
CA GLN A 30 -7.12 15.50 -25.68
C GLN A 30 -6.10 16.62 -25.40
N GLY A 31 -4.90 16.48 -25.95
CA GLY A 31 -3.86 17.52 -25.90
C GLY A 31 -3.19 17.70 -24.53
N VAL A 32 -3.51 16.86 -23.55
CA VAL A 32 -2.80 16.82 -22.26
C VAL A 32 -1.39 16.32 -22.48
N ARG A 33 -0.40 17.01 -21.91
CA ARG A 33 1.00 16.60 -21.93
C ARG A 33 1.39 15.95 -20.60
N TYR A 34 2.46 15.16 -20.58
CA TYR A 34 2.92 14.51 -19.35
C TYR A 34 3.30 15.49 -18.24
N ILE A 35 3.91 16.63 -18.60
CA ILE A 35 4.17 17.73 -17.65
C ILE A 35 2.89 18.23 -16.97
N ASP A 36 1.74 18.22 -17.65
CA ASP A 36 0.47 18.70 -17.08
C ASP A 36 -0.07 17.74 -16.01
N ILE A 37 0.16 16.43 -16.17
CA ILE A 37 -0.09 15.41 -15.14
C ILE A 37 0.78 15.67 -13.91
N LEU A 38 2.09 15.92 -14.11
CA LEU A 38 3.02 16.21 -13.01
C LEU A 38 2.68 17.52 -12.28
N ARG A 39 2.36 18.58 -13.03
CA ARG A 39 1.88 19.86 -12.48
C ARG A 39 0.64 19.67 -11.64
N ARG A 40 -0.31 18.87 -12.13
CA ARG A 40 -1.55 18.59 -11.40
C ARG A 40 -1.27 17.81 -10.11
N ALA A 41 -0.40 16.80 -10.15
CA ALA A 41 0.01 16.05 -8.97
C ALA A 41 0.70 16.94 -7.92
N ASP A 42 1.65 17.80 -8.31
CA ASP A 42 2.33 18.74 -7.39
C ASP A 42 1.34 19.76 -6.81
N ALA A 43 0.41 20.27 -7.63
CA ALA A 43 -0.62 21.22 -7.17
C ALA A 43 -1.58 20.61 -6.13
N LEU A 44 -1.85 19.31 -6.22
CA LEU A 44 -2.64 18.56 -5.23
C LEU A 44 -1.82 18.12 -4.01
N GLY A 45 -0.51 18.39 -4.01
CA GLY A 45 0.41 18.00 -2.95
C GLY A 45 0.55 16.48 -2.84
N LEU A 46 0.50 15.77 -3.97
CA LEU A 46 0.93 14.37 -4.03
C LEU A 46 2.45 14.33 -3.92
N ASP A 47 2.97 13.27 -3.31
CA ASP A 47 4.40 12.99 -3.21
C ASP A 47 4.81 11.86 -4.15
N ILE A 48 3.94 10.85 -4.32
CA ILE A 48 4.22 9.66 -5.11
C ILE A 48 3.06 9.45 -6.10
N ILE A 49 3.39 9.25 -7.37
CA ILE A 49 2.41 8.83 -8.37
C ILE A 49 2.93 7.62 -9.14
N ALA A 50 2.03 6.78 -9.65
CA ALA A 50 2.38 5.74 -10.61
C ALA A 50 1.61 5.96 -11.90
N LEU A 51 2.32 5.93 -13.04
CA LEU A 51 1.69 5.94 -14.37
C LEU A 51 1.48 4.48 -14.76
N THR A 52 0.23 4.08 -14.91
CA THR A 52 -0.22 2.68 -15.03
C THR A 52 -1.20 2.55 -16.18
N ASP A 53 -0.79 2.94 -17.39
CA ASP A 53 -1.61 2.81 -18.59
C ASP A 53 -2.04 1.35 -18.83
N HIS A 54 -3.17 1.16 -19.52
CA HIS A 54 -3.68 -0.18 -19.80
C HIS A 54 -2.71 -0.99 -20.67
N ASN A 55 -2.21 -2.11 -20.14
CA ASN A 55 -1.38 -3.07 -20.86
C ASN A 55 -0.14 -2.45 -21.57
N THR A 56 0.33 -1.30 -21.11
CA THR A 56 1.47 -0.60 -21.70
C THR A 56 2.21 0.24 -20.67
N VAL A 57 3.47 0.55 -20.97
CA VAL A 57 4.29 1.51 -20.21
C VAL A 57 4.64 2.74 -21.06
N ALA A 58 3.96 2.90 -22.20
CA ALA A 58 4.27 3.89 -23.22
C ALA A 58 4.18 5.33 -22.70
N GLY A 59 3.24 5.65 -21.80
CA GLY A 59 3.11 6.99 -21.23
C GLY A 59 4.32 7.40 -20.42
N TYR A 60 4.76 6.54 -19.50
CA TYR A 60 5.98 6.76 -18.72
C TYR A 60 7.22 6.82 -19.62
N ALA A 61 7.33 5.92 -20.60
CA ALA A 61 8.45 5.91 -21.54
C ALA A 61 8.49 7.17 -22.42
N ALA A 62 7.35 7.70 -22.83
CA ALA A 62 7.25 8.93 -23.61
C ALA A 62 7.64 10.16 -22.79
N MET A 63 7.21 10.24 -21.53
CA MET A 63 7.65 11.28 -20.60
C MET A 63 9.18 11.27 -20.43
N LEU A 64 9.78 10.11 -20.21
CA LEU A 64 11.24 9.99 -20.09
C LEU A 64 11.96 10.44 -21.37
N ARG A 65 11.49 9.99 -22.55
CA ARG A 65 12.08 10.41 -23.83
C ARG A 65 11.99 11.93 -24.04
N GLU A 66 10.89 12.56 -23.63
CA GLU A 66 10.74 14.02 -23.70
C GLU A 66 11.79 14.71 -22.82
N VAL A 67 11.99 14.24 -21.59
CA VAL A 67 13.02 14.77 -20.68
C VAL A 67 14.42 14.55 -21.27
N GLU A 68 14.76 13.33 -21.69
CA GLU A 68 16.05 12.99 -22.30
C GLU A 68 16.35 13.84 -23.54
N GLN A 69 15.35 14.09 -24.38
CA GLN A 69 15.49 14.94 -25.56
C GLN A 69 15.81 16.39 -25.16
N LEU A 70 15.12 16.93 -24.16
CA LEU A 70 15.38 18.28 -23.65
C LEU A 70 16.78 18.40 -23.04
N GLU A 71 17.20 17.40 -22.26
CA GLU A 71 18.55 17.34 -21.68
C GLU A 71 19.64 17.24 -22.76
N PHE A 72 19.38 16.46 -23.81
CA PHE A 72 20.29 16.36 -24.94
C PHE A 72 20.43 17.71 -25.66
N LEU A 73 19.32 18.42 -25.92
CA LEU A 73 19.35 19.76 -26.53
C LEU A 73 20.08 20.78 -25.65
N GLU A 74 19.90 20.74 -24.34
CA GLU A 74 20.65 21.57 -23.38
C GLU A 74 22.14 21.27 -23.45
N SER A 75 22.53 19.99 -23.43
CA SER A 75 23.93 19.56 -23.47
C SER A 75 24.67 20.00 -24.74
N LEU A 76 23.96 20.11 -25.86
CA LEU A 76 24.48 20.61 -27.13
C LEU A 76 24.49 22.14 -27.23
N GLY A 77 23.95 22.86 -26.24
CA GLY A 77 23.76 24.30 -26.29
C GLY A 77 22.78 24.74 -27.39
N ARG A 78 21.85 23.87 -27.80
CA ARG A 78 20.89 24.10 -28.88
C ARG A 78 19.44 24.23 -28.42
N ALA A 79 19.18 24.04 -27.13
CA ALA A 79 17.86 24.22 -26.55
C ALA A 79 17.37 25.68 -26.65
N GLN A 80 16.11 25.86 -27.01
CA GLN A 80 15.41 27.12 -27.02
C GLN A 80 15.02 27.56 -25.60
N ALA A 81 14.63 28.84 -25.44
CA ALA A 81 14.33 29.41 -24.13
C ALA A 81 13.08 28.80 -23.45
N ASP A 82 12.10 28.35 -24.23
CA ASP A 82 10.95 27.59 -23.77
C ASP A 82 11.29 26.14 -23.43
N GLU A 83 12.12 25.47 -24.22
CA GLU A 83 12.65 24.12 -23.94
C GLU A 83 13.45 24.09 -22.63
N LEU A 84 14.33 25.07 -22.39
CA LEU A 84 15.08 25.20 -21.14
C LEU A 84 14.16 25.42 -19.93
N ARG A 85 13.09 26.21 -20.10
CA ARG A 85 12.10 26.43 -19.04
C ARG A 85 11.32 25.16 -18.73
N LEU A 86 10.92 24.42 -19.76
CA LEU A 86 10.22 23.15 -19.61
C LEU A 86 11.11 22.11 -18.92
N LEU A 87 12.37 22.01 -19.31
CA LEU A 87 13.34 21.11 -18.67
C LEU A 87 13.57 21.46 -17.19
N ALA A 88 13.74 22.74 -16.88
CA ALA A 88 13.88 23.20 -15.49
C ALA A 88 12.63 22.87 -14.65
N GLU A 89 11.45 22.94 -15.26
CA GLU A 89 10.21 22.55 -14.61
C GLU A 89 10.11 21.04 -14.37
N TYR A 90 10.45 20.21 -15.36
CA TYR A 90 10.54 18.76 -15.19
C TYR A 90 11.48 18.40 -14.04
N ARG A 91 12.69 18.97 -14.01
CA ARG A 91 13.67 18.75 -12.93
C ARG A 91 13.08 19.09 -11.57
N ARG A 92 12.48 20.28 -11.42
CA ARG A 92 11.82 20.71 -10.16
C ARG A 92 10.69 19.76 -9.73
N LEU A 93 9.87 19.32 -10.68
CA LEU A 93 8.74 18.44 -10.38
C LEU A 93 9.21 17.03 -10.00
N LEU A 94 10.16 16.45 -10.74
CA LEU A 94 10.73 15.12 -10.45
C LEU A 94 11.56 15.09 -9.17
N GLU A 95 12.14 16.22 -8.74
CA GLU A 95 12.74 16.36 -7.41
C GLU A 95 11.71 16.35 -6.28
N ARG A 96 10.44 16.71 -6.56
CA ARG A 96 9.35 16.81 -5.57
C ARG A 96 8.33 15.68 -5.67
N LEU A 97 8.30 14.94 -6.77
CA LEU A 97 7.39 13.84 -7.04
C LEU A 97 8.19 12.60 -7.38
N LEU A 98 7.95 11.51 -6.65
CA LEU A 98 8.38 10.19 -7.10
C LEU A 98 7.38 9.67 -8.13
N VAL A 99 7.79 9.62 -9.40
CA VAL A 99 6.98 9.09 -10.50
C VAL A 99 7.43 7.65 -10.77
N LEU A 100 6.55 6.69 -10.50
CA LEU A 100 6.81 5.26 -10.64
C LEU A 100 6.31 4.75 -12.00
N PRO A 101 7.13 3.98 -12.73
CA PRO A 101 6.64 3.24 -13.89
C PRO A 101 5.72 2.10 -13.45
N GLY A 102 4.67 1.87 -14.22
CA GLY A 102 3.81 0.71 -14.04
C GLY A 102 2.87 0.51 -15.22
N PHE A 103 1.98 -0.45 -15.08
CA PHE A 103 0.91 -0.73 -16.04
C PHE A 103 -0.30 -1.28 -15.29
N GLU A 104 -1.49 -1.07 -15.84
CA GLU A 104 -2.69 -1.82 -15.46
C GLU A 104 -2.90 -2.96 -16.45
N PHE A 105 -2.57 -4.17 -16.02
CA PHE A 105 -2.69 -5.37 -16.82
C PHE A 105 -4.12 -5.92 -16.77
N THR A 106 -4.69 -6.21 -17.93
CA THR A 106 -5.98 -6.88 -18.07
C THR A 106 -5.76 -8.39 -18.21
N ALA A 107 -6.02 -9.13 -17.14
CA ALA A 107 -5.93 -10.58 -17.08
C ALA A 107 -7.12 -11.27 -17.77
N THR A 108 -7.03 -12.58 -17.95
CA THR A 108 -8.14 -13.41 -18.43
C THR A 108 -9.43 -13.10 -17.65
N PHE A 109 -10.56 -13.05 -18.37
CA PHE A 109 -11.87 -12.62 -17.86
C PHE A 109 -12.01 -11.11 -17.55
N GLY A 110 -11.02 -10.29 -17.94
CA GLY A 110 -11.10 -8.85 -17.85
C GLY A 110 -10.80 -8.29 -16.46
N PHE A 111 -10.05 -9.02 -15.61
CA PHE A 111 -9.64 -8.54 -14.29
C PHE A 111 -8.43 -7.63 -14.40
N HIS A 112 -8.42 -6.54 -13.65
CA HIS A 112 -7.31 -5.60 -13.69
C HIS A 112 -6.33 -5.76 -12.52
N ILE A 113 -5.04 -5.66 -12.84
CA ILE A 113 -3.93 -5.88 -11.92
C ILE A 113 -2.88 -4.82 -12.18
N LEU A 114 -2.48 -4.09 -11.15
CA LEU A 114 -1.38 -3.13 -11.23
C LEU A 114 -0.05 -3.83 -10.99
N GLY A 115 0.88 -3.61 -11.91
CA GLY A 115 2.31 -3.83 -11.70
C GLY A 115 3.03 -2.48 -11.61
N ILE A 116 3.58 -2.15 -10.46
CA ILE A 116 4.32 -0.89 -10.24
C ILE A 116 5.78 -1.21 -9.91
N PHE A 117 6.73 -0.50 -10.52
CA PHE A 117 8.15 -0.85 -10.48
C PHE A 117 9.03 0.32 -10.02
N SER A 118 10.31 0.02 -9.76
CA SER A 118 11.31 1.05 -9.48
C SER A 118 11.49 1.96 -10.71
N PRO A 119 11.73 3.27 -10.54
CA PRO A 119 12.17 4.15 -11.63
C PRO A 119 13.47 3.66 -12.30
N ASP A 120 14.29 2.88 -11.58
CA ASP A 120 15.52 2.29 -12.10
C ASP A 120 15.28 1.04 -12.97
N THR A 121 14.04 0.52 -13.02
CA THR A 121 13.71 -0.64 -13.84
C THR A 121 13.69 -0.24 -15.32
N PRO A 122 14.49 -0.88 -16.19
CA PRO A 122 14.51 -0.51 -17.60
C PRO A 122 13.15 -0.73 -18.28
N ILE A 123 12.71 0.21 -19.10
CA ILE A 123 11.45 0.12 -19.87
C ILE A 123 11.33 -1.20 -20.63
N ARG A 124 12.43 -1.65 -21.25
CA ARG A 124 12.49 -2.92 -21.99
C ARG A 124 12.16 -4.15 -21.14
N VAL A 125 12.47 -4.12 -19.85
CA VAL A 125 12.12 -5.21 -18.92
C VAL A 125 10.61 -5.24 -18.69
N LEU A 126 9.98 -4.06 -18.59
CA LEU A 126 8.53 -3.95 -18.42
C LEU A 126 7.77 -4.35 -19.69
N GLU A 127 8.26 -3.94 -20.86
CA GLU A 127 7.73 -4.39 -22.16
C GLU A 127 7.86 -5.91 -22.32
N HIS A 128 9.00 -6.48 -21.95
CA HIS A 128 9.21 -7.93 -21.97
C HIS A 128 8.26 -8.66 -21.01
N LEU A 129 8.01 -8.10 -19.83
CA LEU A 129 7.05 -8.65 -18.88
C LEU A 129 5.62 -8.67 -19.44
N LEU A 130 5.18 -7.59 -20.10
CA LEU A 130 3.86 -7.55 -20.76
C LEU A 130 3.74 -8.62 -21.86
N LEU A 131 4.81 -8.83 -22.66
CA LEU A 131 4.85 -9.92 -23.63
C LEU A 131 4.79 -11.31 -22.96
N ALA A 132 5.52 -11.49 -21.84
CA ALA A 132 5.47 -12.73 -21.06
C ALA A 132 4.09 -12.98 -20.42
N LEU A 133 3.31 -11.91 -20.20
CA LEU A 133 1.91 -11.97 -19.76
C LEU A 133 0.93 -12.24 -20.92
N ASN A 134 1.43 -12.50 -22.13
CA ASN A 134 0.64 -12.72 -23.34
C ASN A 134 -0.20 -11.50 -23.75
N VAL A 135 0.26 -10.28 -23.44
CA VAL A 135 -0.36 -9.08 -24.00
C VAL A 135 -0.03 -9.01 -25.50
N PRO A 136 -1.04 -8.92 -26.39
CA PRO A 136 -0.81 -8.74 -27.81
C PRO A 136 -0.10 -7.42 -28.12
N SER A 137 0.85 -7.41 -29.05
CA SER A 137 1.61 -6.19 -29.39
C SER A 137 0.71 -5.00 -29.78
N HIS A 138 -0.35 -5.24 -30.54
CA HIS A 138 -1.29 -4.17 -30.92
C HIS A 138 -1.99 -3.51 -29.72
N ALA A 139 -2.23 -4.25 -28.63
CA ALA A 139 -2.81 -3.70 -27.41
C ALA A 139 -1.79 -2.88 -26.62
N MET A 140 -0.50 -3.27 -26.66
CA MET A 140 0.59 -2.50 -26.06
C MET A 140 0.82 -1.17 -26.79
N ASP A 141 0.68 -1.16 -28.12
CA ASP A 141 0.92 0.02 -28.96
C ASP A 141 -0.08 1.15 -28.68
N VAL A 142 -1.32 0.79 -28.36
CA VAL A 142 -2.42 1.75 -28.14
C VAL A 142 -2.88 1.85 -26.69
N GLY A 143 -2.31 1.04 -25.80
CA GLY A 143 -2.72 0.95 -24.40
C GLY A 143 -4.18 0.51 -24.22
N SER A 144 -4.58 -0.60 -24.85
CA SER A 144 -5.96 -1.10 -24.80
C SER A 144 -6.18 -2.08 -23.65
N SER A 145 -7.32 -1.97 -22.96
CA SER A 145 -7.81 -2.97 -22.00
C SER A 145 -8.47 -4.18 -22.68
N GLU A 146 -8.81 -4.09 -23.96
CA GLU A 146 -9.40 -5.18 -24.73
C GLU A 146 -8.32 -6.15 -25.23
N VAL A 147 -8.03 -7.17 -24.42
CA VAL A 147 -7.07 -8.24 -24.75
C VAL A 147 -7.78 -9.59 -24.81
N GLY A 148 -7.59 -10.31 -25.93
CA GLY A 148 -8.32 -11.56 -26.18
C GLY A 148 -7.88 -12.74 -25.30
N ALA A 149 -6.58 -13.06 -25.28
CA ALA A 149 -6.04 -14.24 -24.60
C ALA A 149 -4.77 -13.88 -23.79
N SER A 150 -4.92 -13.00 -22.80
CA SER A 150 -3.87 -12.68 -21.84
C SER A 150 -3.78 -13.73 -20.71
N SER A 151 -2.71 -13.67 -19.90
CA SER A 151 -2.51 -14.57 -18.76
C SER A 151 -3.56 -14.42 -17.66
N ASP A 152 -3.72 -15.47 -16.84
CA ASP A 152 -4.63 -15.46 -15.70
C ASP A 152 -4.09 -14.62 -14.52
N VAL A 153 -4.98 -14.33 -13.56
CA VAL A 153 -4.71 -13.49 -12.39
C VAL A 153 -3.52 -13.98 -11.54
N LEU A 154 -3.43 -15.29 -11.29
CA LEU A 154 -2.38 -15.83 -10.41
C LEU A 154 -1.02 -15.85 -11.11
N THR A 155 -1.02 -16.14 -12.41
CA THR A 155 0.19 -16.02 -13.25
C THR A 155 0.68 -14.57 -13.28
N ALA A 156 -0.22 -13.60 -13.44
CA ALA A 156 0.11 -12.19 -13.43
C ALA A 156 0.76 -11.75 -12.10
N TYR A 157 0.14 -12.10 -10.96
CA TYR A 157 0.71 -11.77 -9.66
C TYR A 157 2.13 -12.32 -9.47
N ARG A 158 2.32 -13.59 -9.86
CA ARG A 158 3.62 -14.24 -9.73
C ARG A 158 4.68 -13.56 -10.60
N LEU A 159 4.41 -13.31 -11.87
CA LEU A 159 5.39 -12.71 -12.78
C LEU A 159 5.72 -11.25 -12.41
N ILE A 160 4.74 -10.46 -11.97
CA ILE A 160 4.98 -9.09 -11.49
C ILE A 160 5.89 -9.12 -10.25
N ASN A 161 5.59 -9.99 -9.28
CA ASN A 161 6.38 -10.11 -8.05
C ASN A 161 7.80 -10.65 -8.32
N GLU A 162 7.96 -11.66 -9.19
CA GLU A 162 9.26 -12.21 -9.60
C GLU A 162 10.12 -11.16 -10.31
N ALA A 163 9.51 -10.22 -11.04
CA ALA A 163 10.18 -9.09 -11.66
C ALA A 163 10.51 -7.94 -10.68
N GLY A 164 10.24 -8.10 -9.38
CA GLY A 164 10.50 -7.09 -8.34
C GLY A 164 9.44 -5.98 -8.29
N GLY A 165 8.29 -6.18 -8.92
CA GLY A 165 7.19 -5.22 -8.94
C GLY A 165 6.28 -5.32 -7.71
N LEU A 166 5.70 -4.18 -7.35
CA LEU A 166 4.57 -4.10 -6.43
C LEU A 166 3.30 -4.52 -7.17
N CYS A 167 2.77 -5.68 -6.80
CA CYS A 167 1.53 -6.23 -7.35
C CYS A 167 0.30 -5.84 -6.52
N ILE A 168 -0.65 -5.12 -7.13
CA ILE A 168 -1.91 -4.70 -6.50
C ILE A 168 -3.09 -5.17 -7.36
N ALA A 169 -4.10 -5.78 -6.75
CA ALA A 169 -5.34 -6.06 -7.46
C ALA A 169 -6.14 -4.76 -7.57
N ALA A 170 -6.40 -4.30 -8.79
CA ALA A 170 -7.03 -3.01 -9.05
C ALA A 170 -8.51 -3.05 -8.66
N HIS A 171 -9.02 -1.91 -8.16
CA HIS A 171 -10.44 -1.63 -7.85
C HIS A 171 -11.30 -2.87 -7.59
N VAL A 172 -10.90 -3.68 -6.59
CA VAL A 172 -11.32 -5.10 -6.44
C VAL A 172 -12.82 -5.29 -6.24
N ASN A 173 -13.53 -4.23 -5.82
CA ASN A 173 -14.97 -4.21 -5.60
C ASN A 173 -15.76 -3.51 -6.73
N SER A 174 -15.13 -3.33 -7.90
CA SER A 174 -15.70 -2.74 -9.11
C SER A 174 -15.86 -3.77 -10.25
N ALA A 175 -16.39 -3.38 -11.41
CA ALA A 175 -16.71 -4.25 -12.54
C ALA A 175 -15.53 -5.05 -13.15
N HIS A 176 -14.29 -4.63 -12.92
CA HIS A 176 -13.06 -5.33 -13.37
C HIS A 176 -12.23 -5.85 -12.20
N GLY A 177 -12.82 -5.85 -10.99
CA GLY A 177 -12.16 -6.25 -9.76
C GLY A 177 -12.28 -7.74 -9.45
N VAL A 178 -11.22 -8.32 -8.89
CA VAL A 178 -11.14 -9.75 -8.53
C VAL A 178 -12.04 -10.17 -7.36
N ALA A 179 -12.64 -9.21 -6.64
CA ALA A 179 -13.50 -9.44 -5.48
C ALA A 179 -14.96 -9.04 -5.71
N MET A 180 -15.38 -8.90 -6.97
CA MET A 180 -16.76 -8.58 -7.33
C MET A 180 -17.80 -9.45 -6.63
N VAL A 181 -18.91 -8.80 -6.26
CA VAL A 181 -20.12 -9.45 -5.77
C VAL A 181 -21.10 -9.51 -6.95
N GLY A 182 -21.36 -10.69 -7.50
CA GLY A 182 -22.37 -10.88 -8.54
C GLY A 182 -21.92 -11.59 -9.82
N LEU A 183 -20.64 -11.89 -9.99
CA LEU A 183 -20.18 -12.89 -10.95
C LEU A 183 -20.14 -14.25 -10.25
N ASP A 184 -20.65 -15.30 -10.91
CA ASP A 184 -20.68 -16.69 -10.43
C ASP A 184 -19.28 -17.35 -10.40
N PHE A 185 -18.23 -16.58 -10.07
CA PHE A 185 -16.95 -17.14 -9.69
C PHE A 185 -17.11 -17.73 -8.29
N GLY A 186 -17.13 -19.06 -8.20
CA GLY A 186 -17.27 -19.78 -6.93
C GLY A 186 -16.34 -19.24 -5.83
N GLY A 187 -16.79 -19.30 -4.57
CA GLY A 187 -16.10 -18.66 -3.44
C GLY A 187 -14.60 -19.00 -3.30
N GLN A 188 -14.18 -20.17 -3.78
CA GLN A 188 -12.77 -20.60 -3.79
C GLN A 188 -11.89 -19.74 -4.72
N THR A 189 -12.36 -19.37 -5.90
CA THR A 189 -11.62 -18.53 -6.85
C THR A 189 -11.37 -17.15 -6.26
N ARG A 190 -12.39 -16.55 -5.63
CA ARG A 190 -12.26 -15.25 -4.96
C ARG A 190 -11.24 -15.31 -3.82
N ILE A 191 -11.22 -16.40 -3.05
CA ILE A 191 -10.21 -16.61 -2.00
C ILE A 191 -8.81 -16.68 -2.64
N ALA A 192 -8.62 -17.50 -3.68
CA ALA A 192 -7.34 -17.62 -4.36
C ALA A 192 -6.83 -16.27 -4.88
N TYR A 193 -7.69 -15.48 -5.55
CA TYR A 193 -7.31 -14.20 -6.13
C TYR A 193 -7.04 -13.08 -5.12
N THR A 194 -7.58 -13.18 -3.91
CA THR A 194 -7.44 -12.12 -2.88
C THR A 194 -6.48 -12.49 -1.76
N GLN A 195 -6.03 -13.75 -1.69
CA GLN A 195 -5.17 -14.27 -0.63
C GLN A 195 -3.85 -14.85 -1.17
N ASP A 196 -3.57 -14.72 -2.47
CA ASP A 196 -2.32 -15.17 -3.08
C ASP A 196 -1.10 -14.52 -2.42
N ARG A 197 -0.01 -15.27 -2.29
CA ARG A 197 1.22 -14.81 -1.62
C ARG A 197 1.97 -13.73 -2.38
N ASN A 198 1.82 -13.67 -3.70
CA ASN A 198 2.48 -12.68 -4.56
C ASN A 198 1.69 -11.36 -4.63
N LEU A 199 0.46 -11.36 -4.14
CA LEU A 199 -0.38 -10.17 -4.07
C LEU A 199 -0.02 -9.33 -2.84
N HIS A 200 0.31 -8.05 -3.05
CA HIS A 200 0.74 -7.17 -1.97
C HIS A 200 -0.40 -6.37 -1.34
N ALA A 201 -1.38 -5.94 -2.15
CA ALA A 201 -2.51 -5.15 -1.69
C ALA A 201 -3.74 -5.31 -2.55
N LEU A 202 -4.87 -4.87 -2.00
CA LEU A 202 -6.15 -4.72 -2.69
C LEU A 202 -6.44 -3.23 -2.83
N GLU A 203 -6.60 -2.75 -4.05
CA GLU A 203 -7.15 -1.42 -4.26
C GLU A 203 -8.67 -1.48 -4.14
N VAL A 204 -9.24 -0.72 -3.21
CA VAL A 204 -10.68 -0.67 -2.96
C VAL A 204 -11.21 0.73 -3.27
N THR A 205 -12.41 0.80 -3.83
CA THR A 205 -13.04 2.08 -4.19
C THR A 205 -13.74 2.76 -3.02
N ASP A 206 -13.82 2.09 -1.86
CA ASP A 206 -14.68 2.44 -0.73
C ASP A 206 -13.94 2.51 0.61
N LEU A 207 -12.62 2.72 0.60
CA LEU A 207 -11.74 2.68 1.78
C LEU A 207 -12.13 3.67 2.90
N THR A 208 -12.80 4.76 2.53
CA THR A 208 -13.29 5.78 3.46
C THR A 208 -14.57 5.36 4.20
N ARG A 209 -15.28 4.32 3.72
CA ARG A 209 -16.46 3.79 4.40
C ARG A 209 -16.05 3.07 5.69
N ARG A 210 -16.92 3.19 6.71
CA ARG A 210 -16.71 2.58 8.05
C ARG A 210 -17.79 1.56 8.42
N ASP A 211 -18.80 1.41 7.58
CA ASP A 211 -19.91 0.50 7.84
C ASP A 211 -19.50 -0.98 7.67
N ARG A 212 -20.36 -1.90 8.12
CA ARG A 212 -20.11 -3.35 8.07
C ARG A 212 -19.90 -3.91 6.65
N ARG A 213 -20.31 -3.17 5.61
CA ARG A 213 -20.20 -3.56 4.20
C ARG A 213 -18.93 -3.00 3.54
N ALA A 214 -18.09 -2.26 4.27
CA ALA A 214 -16.82 -1.77 3.74
C ALA A 214 -15.92 -2.95 3.34
N THR A 215 -15.36 -2.90 2.13
CA THR A 215 -14.53 -3.98 1.56
C THR A 215 -13.35 -4.35 2.46
N SER A 216 -12.71 -3.35 3.07
CA SER A 216 -11.55 -3.54 3.95
C SER A 216 -11.83 -4.41 5.17
N ARG A 217 -13.05 -4.40 5.70
CA ARG A 217 -13.46 -5.27 6.83
C ARG A 217 -13.59 -6.73 6.43
N PHE A 218 -13.78 -7.01 5.15
CA PHE A 218 -13.90 -8.38 4.66
C PHE A 218 -12.54 -9.07 4.60
N PHE A 219 -11.47 -8.31 4.35
CA PHE A 219 -10.08 -8.78 4.21
C PHE A 219 -9.21 -8.39 5.39
N ASP A 220 -9.80 -8.18 6.57
CA ASP A 220 -9.08 -7.78 7.77
C ASP A 220 -8.34 -8.94 8.46
N GLY A 221 -8.56 -10.20 8.04
CA GLY A 221 -7.96 -11.41 8.61
C GLY A 221 -8.81 -12.10 9.67
N THR A 222 -9.97 -11.55 10.03
CA THR A 222 -10.85 -12.12 11.08
C THR A 222 -11.68 -13.31 10.60
N LYS A 223 -11.85 -13.46 9.28
CA LYS A 223 -12.65 -14.54 8.67
C LYS A 223 -11.79 -15.76 8.40
N ALA A 224 -12.32 -16.94 8.71
CA ALA A 224 -11.61 -18.21 8.51
C ALA A 224 -11.27 -18.45 7.04
N GLU A 225 -12.14 -18.03 6.11
CA GLU A 225 -11.94 -18.15 4.67
C GLU A 225 -10.97 -17.11 4.09
N TYR A 226 -10.75 -16.00 4.80
CA TYR A 226 -9.83 -14.91 4.42
C TYR A 226 -8.79 -14.69 5.52
N PRO A 227 -7.93 -15.70 5.77
CA PRO A 227 -7.03 -15.74 6.91
C PRO A 227 -5.91 -14.70 6.88
N ARG A 228 -5.45 -14.31 5.68
CA ARG A 228 -4.40 -13.33 5.49
C ARG A 228 -5.02 -11.93 5.48
N LYS A 229 -4.67 -11.12 6.48
CA LYS A 229 -5.00 -9.70 6.48
C LYS A 229 -4.38 -9.02 5.25
N MET A 230 -5.21 -8.40 4.43
CA MET A 230 -4.77 -7.70 3.22
C MET A 230 -4.69 -6.20 3.46
N ARG A 231 -3.67 -5.57 2.89
CA ARG A 231 -3.56 -4.12 2.89
C ARG A 231 -4.53 -3.57 1.86
N CYS A 232 -5.52 -2.81 2.31
CA CYS A 232 -6.46 -2.14 1.43
C CYS A 232 -5.99 -0.69 1.20
N VAL A 233 -5.90 -0.29 -0.06
CA VAL A 233 -5.46 1.04 -0.51
C VAL A 233 -6.49 1.63 -1.47
N GLN A 234 -6.34 2.90 -1.82
CA GLN A 234 -7.16 3.57 -2.83
C GLN A 234 -6.30 4.49 -3.69
N SER A 235 -6.66 4.58 -4.96
CA SER A 235 -6.07 5.49 -5.93
C SER A 235 -7.18 6.04 -6.83
N SER A 236 -6.90 7.10 -7.60
CA SER A 236 -7.94 7.79 -8.34
C SER A 236 -8.48 6.98 -9.51
N ASP A 237 -7.66 6.16 -10.17
CA ASP A 237 -8.01 5.50 -11.44
C ASP A 237 -8.36 6.56 -12.50
N ALA A 238 -7.54 7.61 -12.53
CA ALA A 238 -7.81 8.83 -13.28
C ALA A 238 -7.47 8.69 -14.76
N HIS A 239 -8.43 9.07 -15.60
CA HIS A 239 -8.32 9.12 -17.06
C HIS A 239 -8.31 10.57 -17.58
N ARG A 240 -8.02 11.52 -16.69
CA ARG A 240 -8.11 12.96 -16.92
C ARG A 240 -7.43 13.75 -15.80
N LEU A 241 -7.15 15.04 -16.02
CA LEU A 241 -6.50 15.88 -15.02
C LEU A 241 -7.44 16.25 -13.86
N ASP A 242 -8.66 16.69 -14.18
CA ASP A 242 -9.61 17.24 -13.20
C ASP A 242 -10.82 16.31 -13.00
N THR A 243 -11.22 16.12 -11.74
CA THR A 243 -12.44 15.36 -11.41
C THR A 243 -13.68 16.08 -11.94
N VAL A 244 -14.52 15.35 -12.65
CA VAL A 244 -15.87 15.81 -13.02
C VAL A 244 -16.90 15.27 -12.04
N ARG A 245 -17.77 16.18 -11.61
CA ARG A 245 -18.87 15.91 -10.70
C ARG A 245 -20.20 16.26 -11.37
N ASP A 246 -21.24 15.49 -11.07
CA ASP A 246 -22.60 15.85 -11.47
C ASP A 246 -23.16 17.00 -10.61
N ARG A 247 -24.40 17.41 -10.92
CA ARG A 247 -25.10 18.49 -10.19
C ARG A 247 -25.33 18.17 -8.70
N SER A 248 -25.27 16.90 -8.30
CA SER A 248 -25.39 16.47 -6.91
C SER A 248 -24.05 16.45 -6.17
N GLY A 249 -22.94 16.76 -6.85
CA GLY A 249 -21.59 16.72 -6.31
C GLY A 249 -20.94 15.32 -6.34
N ARG A 250 -21.63 14.32 -6.90
CA ARG A 250 -21.11 12.97 -7.05
C ARG A 250 -20.09 12.94 -8.18
N VAL A 251 -18.97 12.25 -7.95
CA VAL A 251 -17.95 11.99 -8.98
C VAL A 251 -18.54 11.14 -10.09
N THR A 252 -18.44 11.64 -11.32
CA THR A 252 -18.82 10.90 -12.53
C THR A 252 -17.61 10.47 -13.35
N SER A 253 -16.52 11.24 -13.30
CA SER A 253 -15.22 10.85 -13.85
C SER A 253 -14.10 11.30 -12.90
N PRO A 254 -13.33 10.36 -12.32
CA PRO A 254 -12.25 10.71 -11.40
C PRO A 254 -11.10 11.39 -12.16
N GLY A 255 -10.58 12.47 -11.60
CA GLY A 255 -9.32 13.06 -12.02
C GLY A 255 -8.19 12.70 -11.05
N ILE A 256 -6.98 13.16 -11.36
CA ILE A 256 -5.78 12.92 -10.55
C ILE A 256 -6.07 13.31 -9.09
N GLY A 257 -5.74 12.43 -8.15
CA GLY A 257 -5.88 12.68 -6.71
C GLY A 257 -7.32 12.63 -6.18
N GLU A 258 -8.31 12.16 -6.94
CA GLU A 258 -9.68 11.99 -6.43
C GLU A 258 -9.74 11.04 -5.23
N ARG A 259 -8.88 10.01 -5.23
CA ARG A 259 -8.64 9.13 -4.08
C ARG A 259 -7.15 9.01 -3.86
N VAL A 260 -6.72 9.28 -2.64
CA VAL A 260 -5.31 9.30 -2.25
C VAL A 260 -5.10 8.41 -1.03
N THR A 261 -3.98 7.71 -0.99
CA THR A 261 -3.53 6.98 0.20
C THR A 261 -2.27 7.63 0.75
N GLU A 262 -2.20 7.82 2.07
CA GLU A 262 -0.99 8.24 2.75
C GLU A 262 -0.20 7.01 3.22
N TYR A 263 1.12 7.04 3.04
CA TYR A 263 2.05 6.00 3.44
C TYR A 263 3.13 6.54 4.38
N LEU A 264 3.36 5.87 5.51
CA LEU A 264 4.39 6.22 6.48
C LEU A 264 5.71 5.54 6.09
N LEU A 265 6.61 6.34 5.51
CA LEU A 265 7.87 5.86 4.92
C LEU A 265 9.07 6.58 5.55
N PRO A 266 10.24 5.91 5.64
CA PRO A 266 11.49 6.55 6.06
C PRO A 266 12.08 7.47 5.00
N GLU A 267 11.71 7.28 3.74
CA GLU A 267 12.09 8.10 2.59
C GLU A 267 11.12 7.88 1.43
N ARG A 268 11.08 8.82 0.49
CA ARG A 268 10.25 8.74 -0.71
C ARG A 268 10.96 7.93 -1.80
N SER A 269 10.92 6.60 -1.68
CA SER A 269 11.51 5.68 -2.66
C SER A 269 10.63 4.46 -2.91
N PHE A 270 10.78 3.84 -4.08
CA PHE A 270 10.11 2.58 -4.41
C PHE A 270 10.44 1.47 -3.41
N ALA A 271 11.72 1.34 -3.02
CA ALA A 271 12.15 0.34 -2.06
C ALA A 271 11.48 0.50 -0.68
N ALA A 272 11.30 1.74 -0.21
CA ALA A 272 10.58 2.01 1.03
C ALA A 272 9.09 1.66 0.92
N LEU A 273 8.47 1.95 -0.23
CA LEU A 273 7.08 1.61 -0.52
C LEU A 273 6.88 0.09 -0.57
N LEU A 274 7.69 -0.63 -1.34
CA LEU A 274 7.63 -2.09 -1.43
C LEU A 274 7.82 -2.76 -0.06
N ALA A 275 8.79 -2.28 0.74
CA ALA A 275 9.00 -2.78 2.09
C ALA A 275 7.79 -2.53 3.01
N LEU A 276 7.07 -1.42 2.85
CA LEU A 276 5.81 -1.18 3.57
C LEU A 276 4.72 -2.17 3.15
N PHE A 277 4.58 -2.42 1.85
CA PHE A 277 3.57 -3.35 1.33
C PHE A 277 3.83 -4.81 1.70
N GLN A 278 5.10 -5.18 1.91
CA GLN A 278 5.50 -6.51 2.39
C GLN A 278 5.45 -6.64 3.93
N SER A 279 5.43 -5.52 4.65
CA SER A 279 5.36 -5.48 6.11
C SER A 279 3.96 -5.80 6.64
N ALA A 280 3.92 -6.44 7.81
CA ALA A 280 2.70 -6.78 8.53
C ALA A 280 2.15 -5.62 9.39
N ASP A 281 2.81 -4.45 9.36
CA ASP A 281 2.33 -3.23 9.99
C ASP A 281 1.33 -2.49 9.10
N PHE A 282 0.05 -2.84 9.27
CA PHE A 282 -1.06 -2.21 8.57
C PHE A 282 -1.37 -0.76 8.98
N SER A 283 -0.71 -0.20 10.01
CA SER A 283 -0.95 1.19 10.47
C SER A 283 -0.15 2.22 9.69
N ARG A 284 0.80 1.76 8.86
CA ARG A 284 1.63 2.63 8.02
C ARG A 284 0.91 3.10 6.75
N SER A 285 -0.37 2.80 6.56
CA SER A 285 -1.17 3.29 5.43
C SER A 285 -2.57 3.72 5.86
N ARG A 286 -3.06 4.85 5.35
CA ARG A 286 -4.45 5.33 5.55
C ARG A 286 -5.00 6.03 4.31
N PRO A 287 -6.32 6.04 4.13
CA PRO A 287 -6.93 6.97 3.17
C PRO A 287 -6.60 8.41 3.57
N TYR A 288 -6.15 9.22 2.61
CA TYR A 288 -6.06 10.66 2.79
C TYR A 288 -7.46 11.26 2.83
N GLN A 289 -7.71 12.11 3.83
CA GLN A 289 -8.96 12.85 3.97
C GLN A 289 -8.62 14.30 4.31
N PRO A 290 -8.81 15.25 3.38
CA PRO A 290 -8.37 16.65 3.54
C PRO A 290 -8.89 17.32 4.82
N ASN A 291 -10.05 16.89 5.31
CA ASN A 291 -10.79 17.52 6.40
C ASN A 291 -10.92 16.66 7.67
N LEU A 292 -10.25 15.50 7.76
CA LEU A 292 -10.29 14.69 8.98
C LEU A 292 -9.09 14.93 9.88
N LYS A 293 -9.35 15.01 11.20
CA LYS A 293 -8.32 14.93 12.23
C LYS A 293 -7.47 13.67 12.01
N PRO A 294 -6.15 13.69 12.30
CA PRO A 294 -5.29 12.52 12.21
C PRO A 294 -5.97 11.31 12.84
N GLN A 295 -6.13 10.24 12.06
CA GLN A 295 -6.88 9.09 12.51
C GLN A 295 -6.13 8.38 13.64
N ASP A 296 -6.77 8.28 14.81
CA ASP A 296 -6.25 7.54 15.95
C ASP A 296 -6.54 6.04 15.75
N TYR A 297 -5.54 5.31 15.26
CA TYR A 297 -5.61 3.87 15.02
C TYR A 297 -5.82 3.07 16.32
N VAL A 298 -5.29 3.55 17.44
CA VAL A 298 -5.47 2.89 18.74
C VAL A 298 -6.93 2.97 19.15
N ARG A 299 -7.54 4.15 18.99
CA ARG A 299 -8.98 4.30 19.24
C ARG A 299 -9.82 3.45 18.30
N LEU A 300 -9.52 3.42 17.00
CA LEU A 300 -10.25 2.59 16.04
C LEU A 300 -10.18 1.10 16.42
N ALA A 301 -8.98 0.61 16.76
CA ALA A 301 -8.79 -0.76 17.21
C ALA A 301 -9.61 -1.07 18.48
N ARG A 302 -9.65 -0.13 19.44
CA ARG A 302 -10.46 -0.27 20.66
C ARG A 302 -11.97 -0.22 20.40
N GLU A 303 -12.41 0.52 19.38
CA GLU A 303 -13.80 0.52 18.92
C GLU A 303 -14.18 -0.82 18.27
N GLU A 304 -13.23 -1.46 17.56
CA GLU A 304 -13.40 -2.81 17.01
C GLU A 304 -13.37 -3.90 18.09
N GLY A 305 -12.55 -3.72 19.13
CA GLY A 305 -12.43 -4.62 20.27
C GLY A 305 -11.61 -5.89 20.00
N PRO A 306 -11.37 -6.74 21.02
CA PRO A 306 -10.57 -7.95 20.87
C PRO A 306 -11.12 -8.91 19.80
N SER A 307 -10.24 -9.57 19.05
CA SER A 307 -10.59 -10.53 18.00
C SER A 307 -9.54 -11.63 17.86
N VAL A 308 -9.76 -12.58 16.95
CA VAL A 308 -8.78 -13.66 16.64
C VAL A 308 -7.44 -13.14 16.13
N ILE A 309 -7.36 -11.87 15.72
CA ILE A 309 -6.15 -11.20 15.23
C ILE A 309 -5.82 -9.92 16.01
N GLN A 310 -6.52 -9.60 17.12
CA GLN A 310 -6.15 -8.44 17.92
C GLN A 310 -6.44 -8.57 19.41
N THR A 311 -5.57 -8.04 20.25
CA THR A 311 -5.70 -8.06 21.71
C THR A 311 -5.09 -6.81 22.35
N PHE A 312 -5.47 -6.52 23.59
CA PHE A 312 -5.11 -5.30 24.32
C PHE A 312 -4.61 -5.65 25.72
N HIS A 313 -3.46 -5.11 26.09
CA HIS A 313 -2.83 -5.27 27.40
C HIS A 313 -2.52 -3.91 28.01
N GLU A 314 -2.89 -3.70 29.27
CA GLU A 314 -2.63 -2.41 29.94
C GLU A 314 -1.15 -2.23 30.32
N SER A 315 -0.39 -3.31 30.39
CA SER A 315 1.03 -3.32 30.76
C SER A 315 1.75 -4.52 30.17
N CYS A 316 3.07 -4.43 30.01
CA CYS A 316 3.97 -5.55 29.71
C CYS A 316 5.05 -5.75 30.79
N GLU A 317 4.84 -5.21 31.99
CA GLU A 317 5.79 -5.38 33.09
C GLU A 317 5.89 -6.85 33.53
N ARG A 318 7.05 -7.22 34.11
CA ARG A 318 7.26 -8.57 34.69
C ARG A 318 6.35 -8.86 35.89
N LYS A 319 5.70 -7.85 36.47
CA LYS A 319 4.81 -7.98 37.63
C LYS A 319 3.44 -8.50 37.21
N ASN A 320 2.76 -9.16 38.15
CA ASN A 320 1.36 -9.60 38.02
C ASN A 320 1.03 -10.48 36.80
N GLY A 321 2.04 -11.10 36.17
CA GLY A 321 1.86 -11.95 35.00
C GLY A 321 1.56 -11.21 33.69
N ALA A 322 1.61 -9.87 33.66
CA ALA A 322 1.27 -9.06 32.48
C ALA A 322 2.16 -9.40 31.28
N LEU A 323 3.48 -9.44 31.46
CA LEU A 323 4.43 -9.88 30.43
C LEU A 323 4.15 -11.30 29.92
N ALA A 324 3.80 -12.23 30.82
CA ALA A 324 3.51 -13.62 30.43
C ALA A 324 2.22 -13.72 29.63
N ALA A 325 1.22 -12.87 29.90
CA ALA A 325 -0.01 -12.77 29.12
C ALA A 325 0.28 -12.25 27.71
N VAL A 326 1.10 -11.20 27.57
CA VAL A 326 1.53 -10.68 26.26
C VAL A 326 2.24 -11.77 25.46
N ILE A 327 3.22 -12.49 26.05
CA ILE A 327 3.96 -13.56 25.36
C ILE A 327 3.04 -14.71 24.94
N ARG A 328 2.03 -15.05 25.76
CA ARG A 328 1.04 -16.07 25.42
C ARG A 328 0.24 -15.68 24.18
N ASP A 329 -0.19 -14.43 24.10
CA ASP A 329 -0.94 -13.92 22.95
C ASP A 329 -0.03 -13.81 21.71
N VAL A 330 1.24 -13.44 21.86
CA VAL A 330 2.23 -13.51 20.76
C VAL A 330 2.32 -14.94 20.22
N CYS A 331 2.43 -15.94 21.10
CA CYS A 331 2.49 -17.35 20.71
C CYS A 331 1.18 -17.82 20.06
N ALA A 332 0.03 -17.37 20.58
CA ALA A 332 -1.27 -17.69 20.00
C ALA A 332 -1.39 -17.13 18.57
N PHE A 333 -1.07 -15.85 18.36
CA PHE A 333 -1.10 -15.22 17.05
C PHE A 333 -0.06 -15.77 16.08
N ALA A 334 1.13 -16.14 16.56
CA ALA A 334 2.14 -16.76 15.72
C ALA A 334 1.74 -18.19 15.26
N ASN A 335 0.89 -18.88 16.03
CA ASN A 335 0.30 -20.17 15.64
C ASN A 335 -0.95 -20.03 14.74
N THR A 336 -1.44 -18.80 14.52
CA THR A 336 -2.52 -18.50 13.56
C THR A 336 -1.96 -17.68 12.39
N ASN A 337 -2.70 -16.71 11.84
CA ASN A 337 -2.26 -15.89 10.70
C ASN A 337 -1.57 -14.60 11.12
N GLY A 338 -0.96 -14.60 12.30
CA GLY A 338 -0.50 -13.39 12.96
C GLY A 338 -1.65 -12.62 13.62
N GLY A 339 -1.34 -11.42 14.10
CA GLY A 339 -2.29 -10.58 14.81
C GLY A 339 -1.63 -9.31 15.29
N THR A 340 -2.37 -8.43 15.94
CA THR A 340 -1.85 -7.18 16.48
C THR A 340 -2.08 -7.13 17.97
N ILE A 341 -1.01 -6.92 18.73
CA ILE A 341 -1.07 -6.74 20.17
C ILE A 341 -0.85 -5.27 20.49
N TYR A 342 -1.79 -4.66 21.20
CA TYR A 342 -1.65 -3.31 21.73
C TYR A 342 -1.27 -3.37 23.21
N VAL A 343 -0.19 -2.71 23.61
CA VAL A 343 0.26 -2.61 25.01
C VAL A 343 0.22 -1.16 25.49
N GLY A 344 -0.22 -0.96 26.73
CA GLY A 344 -0.49 0.36 27.33
C GLY A 344 -1.95 0.79 27.20
N VAL A 345 -2.83 -0.09 26.74
CA VAL A 345 -4.26 0.21 26.51
C VAL A 345 -5.16 -0.94 26.92
N SER A 346 -6.35 -0.58 27.40
CA SER A 346 -7.41 -1.54 27.70
C SER A 346 -8.34 -1.73 26.50
N ALA A 347 -8.90 -2.93 26.38
CA ALA A 347 -10.01 -3.24 25.47
C ALA A 347 -11.28 -2.43 25.80
N ASP A 348 -11.45 -1.95 27.05
CA ASP A 348 -12.57 -1.08 27.41
C ASP A 348 -12.34 0.32 26.84
N LYS A 349 -13.07 0.66 25.77
CA LYS A 349 -13.03 1.97 25.11
C LYS A 349 -13.33 3.18 26.00
N LYS A 350 -13.97 2.98 27.16
CA LYS A 350 -14.26 4.06 28.13
C LYS A 350 -13.08 4.38 29.04
N LYS A 351 -12.14 3.46 29.20
CA LYS A 351 -10.97 3.64 30.06
C LYS A 351 -9.92 4.50 29.36
N ALA A 352 -9.24 5.39 30.07
CA ALA A 352 -8.11 6.11 29.47
C ALA A 352 -6.95 5.14 29.18
N PRO A 353 -6.16 5.33 28.11
CA PRO A 353 -4.91 4.60 27.91
C PRO A 353 -4.02 4.70 29.15
N ALA A 354 -3.52 3.56 29.64
CA ALA A 354 -2.56 3.53 30.74
C ALA A 354 -1.19 4.06 30.30
N GLY A 355 -0.85 3.85 29.02
CA GLY A 355 0.41 4.24 28.42
C GLY A 355 1.57 3.31 28.77
N VAL A 356 2.65 3.45 28.02
CA VAL A 356 3.96 2.89 28.37
C VAL A 356 4.93 4.04 28.64
N SER A 357 5.53 4.06 29.83
CA SER A 357 6.40 5.14 30.30
C SER A 357 7.74 5.20 29.57
N ASP A 358 8.36 4.06 29.30
CA ASP A 358 9.54 3.93 28.43
C ASP A 358 9.28 2.89 27.33
N PRO A 359 8.78 3.35 26.16
CA PRO A 359 8.44 2.45 25.05
C PRO A 359 9.63 1.69 24.51
N ARG A 360 10.83 2.31 24.49
CA ARG A 360 12.04 1.67 23.96
C ARG A 360 12.49 0.53 24.86
N ALA A 361 12.54 0.76 26.16
CA ALA A 361 12.88 -0.29 27.12
C ALA A 361 11.85 -1.44 27.11
N ALA A 362 10.56 -1.11 26.94
CA ALA A 362 9.49 -2.10 26.80
C ALA A 362 9.64 -2.98 25.54
N MET A 363 9.97 -2.37 24.39
CA MET A 363 10.24 -3.08 23.14
C MET A 363 11.43 -4.04 23.29
N GLU A 364 12.55 -3.58 23.84
CA GLU A 364 13.73 -4.41 24.06
C GLU A 364 13.46 -5.57 25.04
N LEU A 365 12.65 -5.33 26.08
CA LEU A 365 12.20 -6.36 27.00
C LEU A 365 11.37 -7.42 26.26
N LEU A 366 10.36 -6.99 25.50
CA LEU A 366 9.47 -7.90 24.78
C LEU A 366 10.22 -8.69 23.72
N GLU A 367 11.10 -8.06 22.92
CA GLU A 367 11.89 -8.76 21.90
C GLU A 367 12.76 -9.86 22.52
N ARG A 368 13.47 -9.54 23.61
CA ARG A 368 14.30 -10.51 24.33
C ARG A 368 13.49 -11.68 24.88
N GLU A 369 12.32 -11.41 25.47
CA GLU A 369 11.51 -12.44 26.12
C GLU A 369 10.74 -13.29 25.10
N ILE A 370 10.28 -12.71 24.00
CA ILE A 370 9.71 -13.44 22.86
C ILE A 370 10.74 -14.42 22.29
N ARG A 371 11.96 -13.94 22.00
CA ARG A 371 13.06 -14.78 21.47
C ARG A 371 13.43 -15.92 22.42
N LYS A 372 13.33 -15.67 23.73
CA LYS A 372 13.59 -16.69 24.77
C LYS A 372 12.44 -17.69 24.90
N ALA A 373 11.20 -17.25 24.80
CA ALA A 373 10.02 -18.05 25.12
C ALA A 373 9.48 -18.85 23.93
N ILE A 374 9.67 -18.38 22.70
CA ILE A 374 9.05 -18.94 21.49
C ILE A 374 10.11 -19.62 20.60
N ALA A 375 9.79 -20.80 20.08
CA ALA A 375 10.62 -21.54 19.13
C ALA A 375 9.75 -22.27 18.09
N PRO A 376 10.11 -22.25 16.79
CA PRO A 376 11.19 -21.49 16.15
C PRO A 376 11.12 -19.96 16.31
N GLU A 377 12.22 -19.26 16.00
CA GLU A 377 12.30 -17.80 16.13
C GLU A 377 11.32 -17.14 15.16
N ILE A 378 10.51 -16.22 15.68
CA ILE A 378 9.50 -15.49 14.91
C ILE A 378 9.96 -14.05 14.68
N THR A 379 9.57 -13.49 13.54
CA THR A 379 9.76 -12.06 13.28
C THR A 379 8.62 -11.29 13.93
N VAL A 380 8.93 -10.27 14.72
CA VAL A 380 7.93 -9.37 15.33
C VAL A 380 8.25 -7.95 14.93
N GLU A 381 7.33 -7.31 14.22
CA GLU A 381 7.40 -5.88 13.94
C GLU A 381 6.81 -5.11 15.11
N MET A 382 7.53 -4.08 15.58
CA MET A 382 7.15 -3.28 16.74
C MET A 382 7.16 -1.79 16.39
N ASP A 383 6.10 -1.07 16.76
CA ASP A 383 6.00 0.38 16.57
C ASP A 383 5.37 1.08 17.79
N VAL A 384 5.63 2.39 17.90
CA VAL A 384 5.14 3.27 18.95
C VAL A 384 4.11 4.25 18.39
N GLN A 385 2.88 4.13 18.86
CA GLN A 385 1.77 4.99 18.46
C GLN A 385 1.48 6.03 19.55
N GLY A 386 1.33 7.30 19.16
CA GLY A 386 0.92 8.39 20.04
C GLY A 386 -0.60 8.57 20.06
N ASP A 387 -1.17 8.86 21.23
CA ASP A 387 -2.58 9.26 21.34
C ASP A 387 -2.74 10.69 20.76
N ALA A 388 -3.54 10.82 19.71
CA ALA A 388 -3.79 12.11 19.05
C ALA A 388 -4.60 13.10 19.92
N GLY A 389 -4.96 12.72 21.15
CA GLY A 389 -5.81 13.47 22.08
C GLY A 389 -5.13 14.46 23.03
N GLN A 390 -3.80 14.50 23.17
CA GLN A 390 -3.14 15.44 24.10
C GLN A 390 -1.91 16.12 23.51
N ALA A 391 -2.12 17.31 22.94
CA ALA A 391 -1.06 18.31 22.83
C ALA A 391 -0.75 18.86 24.23
N GLY A 392 0.41 18.52 24.78
CA GLY A 392 0.97 19.16 25.97
C GLY A 392 0.56 18.52 27.31
N GLY A 393 1.33 17.53 27.76
CA GLY A 393 1.25 17.00 29.12
C GLY A 393 2.22 15.84 29.31
N ALA A 394 2.97 15.82 30.41
CA ALA A 394 4.10 14.93 30.71
C ALA A 394 3.75 13.42 30.89
N HIS A 395 2.63 12.96 30.34
CA HIS A 395 2.18 11.57 30.31
C HIS A 395 1.68 11.20 28.91
N SER A 396 2.52 11.38 27.87
CA SER A 396 2.23 10.79 26.56
C SER A 396 2.51 9.29 26.64
N GLY A 397 1.52 8.54 27.12
CA GLY A 397 1.55 7.10 27.19
C GLY A 397 1.64 6.51 25.80
N ALA A 398 2.83 6.14 25.37
CA ALA A 398 3.01 5.56 24.05
C ALA A 398 2.40 4.16 24.02
N VAL A 399 1.65 3.84 22.97
CA VAL A 399 1.01 2.54 22.81
C VAL A 399 1.89 1.70 21.91
N TRP A 400 2.29 0.55 22.40
CA TRP A 400 3.11 -0.38 21.64
C TRP A 400 2.23 -1.29 20.80
N ARG A 401 2.60 -1.48 19.53
CA ARG A 401 1.95 -2.40 18.60
C ARG A 401 2.94 -3.48 18.19
N GLY A 402 2.59 -4.76 18.36
CA GLY A 402 3.38 -5.90 17.87
C GLY A 402 2.62 -6.79 16.91
N THR A 403 3.21 -7.14 15.76
CA THR A 403 2.64 -8.12 14.82
C THR A 403 3.61 -9.29 14.60
N PRO A 404 3.30 -10.52 15.08
CA PRO A 404 4.11 -11.69 14.78
C PRO A 404 3.88 -12.13 13.33
N VAL A 405 4.97 -12.33 12.60
CA VAL A 405 5.00 -12.83 11.22
C VAL A 405 5.53 -14.26 11.26
N CYS A 406 4.73 -15.21 10.77
CA CYS A 406 5.10 -16.62 10.70
C CYS A 406 5.17 -17.06 9.25
N ASP A 407 6.31 -17.63 8.84
CA ASP A 407 6.46 -18.24 7.53
C ASP A 407 5.79 -19.62 7.57
N ARG A 408 4.84 -19.90 6.65
CA ARG A 408 3.94 -21.08 6.70
C ARG A 408 4.66 -22.43 6.77
N ALA A 409 5.96 -22.47 6.48
CA ALA A 409 6.81 -23.64 6.60
C ALA A 409 7.09 -24.08 8.06
N GLN A 410 6.77 -23.27 9.08
CA GLN A 410 7.02 -23.57 10.49
C GLN A 410 5.72 -23.80 11.28
N GLN A 411 5.07 -24.96 11.10
CA GLN A 411 3.93 -25.34 11.95
C GLN A 411 4.39 -25.99 13.27
N ASN A 412 3.68 -25.68 14.37
CA ASN A 412 3.88 -26.11 15.77
C ASN A 412 4.90 -25.32 16.62
N LEU A 413 4.74 -24.00 16.70
CA LEU A 413 5.47 -23.18 17.69
C LEU A 413 5.04 -23.59 19.10
N ARG A 414 5.96 -24.14 19.89
CA ARG A 414 5.72 -24.48 21.31
C ARG A 414 6.45 -23.46 22.18
N PRO A 415 5.89 -23.06 23.34
CA PRO A 415 6.68 -22.37 24.35
C PRO A 415 7.89 -23.26 24.67
N ARG A 416 9.11 -22.70 24.62
CA ARG A 416 10.31 -23.44 25.01
C ARG A 416 10.08 -23.93 26.44
N ARG A 417 9.96 -25.25 26.62
CA ARG A 417 9.90 -25.84 27.95
C ARG A 417 11.18 -25.42 28.67
N ARG A 418 11.02 -24.79 29.84
CA ARG A 418 12.13 -24.47 30.73
C ARG A 418 12.82 -25.72 31.23
#